data_AF-A0A6M0BGP4-F1
#
_entry.id   AF-A0A6M0BGP4-F1
#
_cell.length_a   1.000
_cell.length_b   1.000
_cell.length_c   1.000
_cell.angle_alpha   90.00
_cell.angle_beta   90.00
_cell.angle_gamma   90.00
#
_symmetry.space_group_name_H-M   'P 1'
#
loop_
_entity.id
_entity.type
_entity.pdbx_description
1 polymer ?
#
loop_
_entity_poly.entity_id
_entity_poly.type
_entity_poly.pdbx_seq_one_letter_code
_entity_poly.pdbx_strand_id
1 'polypeptide(L)'
;HRDGTLSGPNLDALRELASHISIPVIASGGVSSITDLLSLLTLESLGVSGVIVGRALYTGDMSLKEAIQAVGPGRLQDIPLDMGFSSFA
;
A
#
# COMPACT_ATOMS: atom_id res chain seq x y z
N HIS A 1 7.50 -9.56 16.17
CA HIS A 1 6.45 -8.57 16.51
C HIS A 1 6.91 -7.22 15.92
N ARG A 2 6.11 -6.57 15.05
CA ARG A 2 6.50 -5.34 14.32
C ARG A 2 5.58 -4.14 14.57
N ASP A 3 4.61 -4.30 15.48
CA ASP A 3 3.71 -3.19 15.81
C ASP A 3 4.49 -2.06 16.50
N GLY A 4 4.31 -0.83 16.03
CA GLY A 4 5.02 0.34 16.53
C GLY A 4 6.54 0.35 16.34
N THR A 5 7.14 -0.53 15.52
CA THR A 5 8.60 -0.56 15.32
C THR A 5 9.10 0.36 14.19
N LEU A 6 8.18 0.93 13.40
CA LEU A 6 8.48 1.75 12.21
C LEU A 6 9.43 1.07 11.20
N SER A 7 9.47 -0.27 11.19
CA SER A 7 10.44 -1.06 10.40
C SER A 7 9.86 -1.63 9.09
N GLY A 8 8.74 -1.06 8.63
CA GLY A 8 7.97 -1.56 7.49
C GLY A 8 7.13 -2.81 7.82
N PRO A 9 6.06 -3.06 7.04
CA PRO A 9 5.20 -4.23 7.16
C PRO A 9 5.94 -5.52 6.74
N ASN A 10 5.47 -6.67 7.25
CA ASN A 10 6.02 -7.96 6.84
C ASN A 10 5.36 -8.46 5.54
N LEU A 11 5.87 -8.00 4.40
CA LEU A 11 5.30 -8.28 3.08
C LEU A 11 5.27 -9.78 2.75
N ASP A 12 6.29 -10.54 3.14
CA ASP A 12 6.37 -11.97 2.83
C ASP A 12 5.30 -12.76 3.59
N ALA A 13 5.11 -12.47 4.88
CA ALA A 13 4.04 -13.09 5.67
C ALA A 13 2.65 -12.69 5.17
N LEU A 14 2.45 -11.44 4.76
CA LEU A 14 1.18 -10.98 4.18
C LEU A 14 0.90 -11.68 2.84
N ARG A 15 1.91 -11.82 1.98
CA ARG A 15 1.81 -12.53 0.70
C ARG A 15 1.43 -13.99 0.91
N GLU A 16 2.14 -14.68 1.80
CA GLU A 16 1.87 -16.09 2.13
C GLU A 16 0.44 -16.26 2.64
N LEU A 17 0.04 -15.47 3.64
CA LEU A 17 -1.30 -15.54 4.23
C LEU A 17 -2.39 -15.27 3.17
N ALA A 18 -2.28 -14.18 2.42
CA ALA A 18 -3.28 -13.75 1.46
C ALA A 18 -3.41 -14.77 0.30
N SER A 19 -2.32 -15.44 -0.09
CA SER A 19 -2.35 -16.49 -1.12
C SER A 19 -3.06 -17.78 -0.69
N HIS A 20 -3.30 -17.98 0.61
CA HIS A 20 -3.90 -19.20 1.16
C HIS A 20 -5.35 -19.05 1.62
N ILE A 21 -5.89 -17.83 1.62
CA ILE A 21 -7.25 -17.57 2.10
C ILE A 21 -8.05 -16.75 1.08
N SER A 22 -9.36 -16.92 1.08
CA SER A 22 -10.28 -16.08 0.29
C SER A 22 -10.82 -14.87 1.07
N ILE A 23 -10.49 -14.78 2.37
CA ILE A 23 -10.95 -13.70 3.24
C ILE A 23 -10.03 -12.49 3.04
N PRO A 24 -10.58 -11.28 2.82
CA PRO A 24 -9.78 -10.08 2.67
C PRO A 24 -8.86 -9.82 3.88
N VAL A 25 -7.59 -9.53 3.61
CA VAL A 25 -6.57 -9.24 4.63
C VAL A 25 -6.43 -7.73 4.81
N ILE A 26 -6.32 -7.29 6.05
CA ILE A 26 -5.93 -5.92 6.41
C ILE A 26 -4.52 -5.97 7.00
N ALA A 27 -3.56 -5.31 6.35
CA ALA A 27 -2.21 -5.19 6.86
C ALA A 27 -2.19 -4.28 8.11
N SER A 28 -1.55 -4.74 9.19
CA SER A 28 -1.43 -3.98 10.43
C SER A 28 -0.03 -4.12 11.02
N GLY A 29 0.54 -2.99 11.46
CA GLY A 29 1.84 -2.92 12.13
C GLY A 29 3.02 -2.64 11.18
N GLY A 30 3.92 -1.79 11.64
CA GLY A 30 5.22 -1.54 11.01
C GLY A 30 5.26 -0.43 9.95
N VAL A 31 4.12 0.04 9.43
CA VAL A 31 4.07 1.13 8.43
C VAL A 31 4.71 2.39 8.99
N SER A 32 5.75 2.88 8.30
CA SER A 32 6.49 4.09 8.66
C SER A 32 6.64 5.09 7.52
N SER A 33 6.35 4.69 6.28
CA SER A 33 6.58 5.53 5.10
C SER A 33 5.54 5.32 4.00
N ILE A 34 5.49 6.26 3.05
CA ILE A 34 4.70 6.11 1.81
C ILE A 34 5.16 4.90 1.00
N THR A 35 6.46 4.61 0.99
CA THR A 35 7.03 3.44 0.28
C THR A 35 6.44 2.12 0.80
N ASP A 36 6.13 2.04 2.10
CA ASP A 36 5.46 0.86 2.66
C ASP A 36 4.05 0.69 2.10
N LEU A 37 3.30 1.79 1.94
CA LEU A 37 1.97 1.77 1.33
C LEU A 37 2.02 1.31 -0.12
N LEU A 38 2.99 1.82 -0.89
CA LEU A 38 3.20 1.41 -2.28
C LEU A 38 3.60 -0.07 -2.37
N SER A 39 4.41 -0.55 -1.44
CA SER A 39 4.78 -1.97 -1.37
C SER A 39 3.59 -2.87 -1.04
N LEU A 40 2.70 -2.42 -0.15
CA LEU A 40 1.46 -3.12 0.18
C LEU A 40 0.47 -3.19 -0.99
N LEU A 41 0.40 -2.16 -1.84
CA LEU A 41 -0.44 -2.17 -3.05
C LEU A 41 -0.07 -3.32 -3.99
N THR A 42 1.20 -3.74 -4.02
CA THR A 42 1.61 -4.90 -4.85
C THR A 42 0.92 -6.21 -4.45
N LEU A 43 0.37 -6.27 -3.23
CA LEU A 43 -0.33 -7.43 -2.68
C LEU A 43 -1.87 -7.33 -2.82
N GLU A 44 -2.40 -6.25 -3.42
CA GLU A 44 -3.84 -6.05 -3.61
C GLU A 44 -4.47 -7.21 -4.39
N SER A 45 -3.82 -7.64 -5.47
CA SER A 45 -4.26 -8.78 -6.30
C SER A 45 -4.29 -10.12 -5.56
N LEU A 46 -3.59 -10.23 -4.42
CA LEU A 46 -3.57 -11.43 -3.58
C LEU A 46 -4.62 -11.38 -2.47
N GLY A 47 -5.34 -10.25 -2.30
CA GLY A 47 -6.39 -10.11 -1.28
C GLY A 47 -6.01 -9.22 -0.10
N VAL A 48 -4.86 -8.53 -0.13
CA VAL A 48 -4.56 -7.47 0.86
C VAL A 48 -5.36 -6.22 0.49
N SER A 49 -6.51 -6.05 1.15
CA SER A 49 -7.54 -5.06 0.80
C SER A 49 -7.43 -3.73 1.55
N GLY A 50 -6.59 -3.67 2.59
CA GLY A 50 -6.46 -2.47 3.40
C GLY A 50 -5.23 -2.48 4.29
N VAL A 51 -4.97 -1.34 4.91
CA VAL A 51 -3.85 -1.14 5.82
C VAL A 51 -4.24 -0.22 6.96
N ILE A 52 -3.77 -0.53 8.17
CA ILE A 52 -3.90 0.31 9.36
C ILE A 52 -2.60 1.08 9.54
N VAL A 53 -2.70 2.41 9.55
CA VAL A 53 -1.58 3.29 9.85
C VAL A 53 -1.80 3.94 11.21
N GLY A 54 -0.92 3.62 12.15
CA GLY A 54 -0.94 4.18 13.50
C GLY A 54 0.12 5.26 13.67
N ARG A 55 1.16 4.94 14.44
CA ARG A 55 2.18 5.88 14.95
C ARG A 55 2.71 6.87 13.92
N ALA A 56 3.02 6.42 12.69
CA ALA A 56 3.59 7.27 11.65
C ALA A 56 2.73 8.52 11.31
N LEU A 57 1.40 8.44 11.44
CA LEU A 57 0.53 9.61 11.29
C LEU A 57 0.60 10.55 12.51
N TYR A 58 0.69 9.97 13.71
CA TYR A 58 0.71 10.75 14.96
C TYR A 58 2.05 11.44 15.21
N THR A 59 3.15 10.86 14.76
CA THR A 59 4.51 11.42 14.88
C THR A 59 4.84 12.40 13.76
N GLY A 60 4.03 12.45 12.70
CA GLY A 60 4.28 13.31 11.53
C GLY A 60 5.30 12.75 10.55
N ASP A 61 5.75 11.50 10.74
CA ASP A 61 6.66 10.81 9.80
C ASP A 61 5.99 10.57 8.44
N MET A 62 4.65 10.60 8.41
CA MET A 62 3.86 10.48 7.19
C MET A 62 2.66 11.42 7.19
N SER A 63 2.46 12.13 6.07
CA SER A 63 1.28 12.93 5.84
C SER A 63 0.08 12.06 5.45
N LEU A 64 -1.05 12.23 6.13
CA LEU A 64 -2.30 11.56 5.76
C LEU A 64 -2.73 11.91 4.33
N LYS A 65 -2.52 13.17 3.91
CA LYS A 65 -2.86 13.63 2.56
C LYS A 65 -2.03 12.89 1.51
N GLU A 66 -0.72 12.77 1.73
CA GLU A 66 0.17 12.06 0.82
C GLU A 66 -0.14 10.56 0.79
N ALA A 67 -0.44 9.96 1.95
CA ALA A 67 -0.85 8.56 2.04
C ALA A 67 -2.11 8.29 1.21
N ILE A 68 -3.16 9.12 1.36
CA ILE A 68 -4.39 9.00 0.58
C ILE A 68 -4.12 9.23 -0.92
N GLN A 69 -3.25 10.18 -1.29
CA GLN A 69 -2.89 10.38 -2.69
C GLN A 69 -2.12 9.20 -3.27
N ALA A 70 -1.27 8.55 -2.47
CA ALA A 70 -0.48 7.39 -2.91
C ALA A 70 -1.34 6.14 -3.14
N VAL A 71 -2.42 5.95 -2.38
CA VAL A 71 -3.29 4.75 -2.47
C VAL A 71 -4.67 5.02 -3.05
N GLY A 72 -5.06 6.29 -3.25
CA GLY A 72 -6.37 6.70 -3.75
C GLY A 72 -6.53 6.51 -5.27
N PRO A 73 -7.67 6.91 -5.85
CA PRO A 73 -7.90 6.83 -7.29
C PRO A 73 -7.08 7.87 -8.06
N GLY A 74 -6.61 7.52 -9.26
CA GLY A 74 -5.88 8.42 -10.15
C GLY A 74 -4.37 8.45 -9.91
N ARG A 75 -3.78 7.33 -9.46
CA ARG A 75 -2.34 7.23 -9.23
C ARG A 75 -1.63 7.22 -10.59
N LEU A 76 -0.42 7.77 -10.64
CA LEU A 76 0.39 7.77 -11.87
C LEU A 76 0.65 6.34 -12.38
N GLN A 77 0.72 5.36 -11.49
CA GLN A 77 0.88 3.94 -11.81
C GLN A 77 -0.40 3.24 -12.30
N ASP A 78 -1.58 3.84 -12.14
CA ASP A 78 -2.85 3.28 -12.60
C ASP A 78 -3.11 3.59 -14.09
N ILE A 79 -2.35 4.52 -14.68
CA ILE A 79 -2.47 4.88 -16.08
C ILE A 79 -1.95 3.71 -16.92
N PRO A 80 -2.81 3.04 -17.71
CA PRO A 80 -2.34 1.99 -18.60
C PRO A 80 -1.34 2.58 -19.59
N LEU A 81 -0.17 1.95 -19.72
CA LEU A 81 0.85 2.32 -20.72
C LEU A 81 0.30 2.28 -22.18
N ASP A 82 -0.84 1.63 -22.38
CA ASP A 82 -1.52 1.46 -23.68
C ASP A 82 -2.48 2.61 -24.05
N MET A 83 -2.51 3.70 -23.27
CA MET A 83 -3.12 4.96 -23.71
C MET A 83 -2.25 5.56 -24.81
N GLY A 84 -2.50 5.10 -26.05
CA GLY A 84 -1.79 5.50 -27.24
C GLY A 84 -1.61 7.02 -27.33
N PHE A 85 -0.35 7.45 -27.39
CA PHE A 85 0.06 8.78 -27.82
C PHE A 85 -0.26 9.04 -29.32
N SER A 86 -1.21 8.32 -29.93
CA SER A 86 -1.67 8.54 -31.29
C SER A 86 -2.82 9.57 -31.29
N SER A 87 -2.47 10.85 -31.22
CA SER A 87 -3.09 11.93 -32.00
C SER A 87 -2.57 13.28 -31.51
N PHE A 88 -1.26 13.51 -31.68
CA PHE A 88 -0.76 14.84 -31.96
C PHE A 88 -0.37 14.87 -33.44
N ALA A 89 -1.40 14.94 -34.29
CA ALA A 89 -1.31 15.31 -35.70
C ALA A 89 -2.34 16.40 -35.97
#